data_AF-A0A1F7ZTA3-F1
#
_entry.id   AF-A0A1F7ZTA3-F1
#
_cell.length_a   1.000
_cell.length_b   1.000
_cell.length_c   1.000
_cell.angle_alpha   90.00
_cell.angle_beta   90.00
_cell.angle_gamma   90.00
#
_symmetry.space_group_name_H-M   'P 1'
#
loop_
_entity.id
_entity.type
_entity.pdbx_description
1 polymer ?
#
loop_
_entity_poly.entity_id
_entity_poly.type
_entity_poly.pdbx_seq_one_letter_code
_entity_poly.pdbx_strand_id
1 'polypeptide(L)'
;MHDTHVSAPLFGANVWQSLVQPVPGGGIPSSLPALLLKVTFKEGGAFDYHNKFEEIKERLRVALENTRQNRGVGNVDMSTVHLDQLPAYSGPVHESTGANHDNQHPSLNSQDSRATSESCPMGPPPGYEEVQQQSVADELEERLRRAS
;
A
#
# COMPACT_ATOMS: atom_id res chain seq x y z
N MET A 1 20.91 3.22 -4.75
CA MET A 1 21.73 2.07 -4.34
C MET A 1 21.23 0.86 -5.10
N HIS A 2 22.13 0.07 -5.65
CA HIS A 2 21.85 -1.08 -6.52
C HIS A 2 22.61 -2.31 -6.02
N ASP A 3 22.23 -3.48 -6.51
CA ASP A 3 22.96 -4.75 -6.33
C ASP A 3 23.29 -5.08 -4.87
N THR A 4 22.25 -4.95 -4.04
CA THR A 4 22.36 -5.18 -2.60
C THR A 4 22.29 -6.68 -2.31
N HIS A 5 23.26 -7.22 -1.56
CA HIS A 5 23.30 -8.65 -1.23
C HIS A 5 24.04 -8.92 0.09
N VAL A 6 23.84 -10.13 0.63
CA VAL A 6 24.56 -10.64 1.81
C VAL A 6 25.43 -11.81 1.41
N SER A 7 26.69 -11.81 1.86
CA SER A 7 27.57 -12.97 1.82
C SER A 7 27.75 -13.52 3.23
N ALA A 8 27.47 -14.81 3.40
CA ALA A 8 27.62 -15.53 4.67
C ALA A 8 28.60 -16.70 4.47
N PRO A 9 29.90 -16.52 4.80
CA PRO A 9 30.86 -17.63 4.74
C PRO A 9 30.52 -18.70 5.79
N LEU A 10 30.92 -19.95 5.53
CA LEU A 10 30.65 -21.10 6.42
C LEU A 10 31.14 -20.87 7.86
N PHE A 11 32.19 -20.07 8.00
CA PHE A 11 32.71 -19.59 9.27
C PHE A 11 33.17 -18.14 9.10
N GLY A 12 32.82 -17.27 10.05
CA GLY A 12 33.25 -15.87 10.07
C GLY A 12 32.11 -14.87 10.06
N ALA A 13 32.47 -13.58 9.91
CA ALA A 13 31.51 -12.48 9.93
C ALA A 13 30.71 -12.42 8.63
N ASN A 14 29.40 -12.17 8.75
CA ASN A 14 28.54 -11.93 7.60
C ASN A 14 28.83 -10.55 7.03
N VAL A 15 28.66 -10.38 5.73
CA VAL A 15 28.89 -9.10 5.08
C VAL A 15 27.68 -8.76 4.23
N TRP A 16 27.19 -7.53 4.37
CA TRP A 16 26.21 -6.94 3.47
C TRP A 16 26.93 -5.95 2.56
N GLN A 17 26.61 -5.98 1.26
CA GLN A 17 27.24 -5.13 0.26
C GLN A 17 26.19 -4.46 -0.61
N SER A 18 26.50 -3.25 -1.10
CA SER A 18 25.64 -2.50 -2.02
C SER A 18 26.47 -1.56 -2.89
N LEU A 19 26.03 -1.33 -4.13
CA LEU A 19 26.61 -0.33 -5.02
C LEU A 19 25.88 1.00 -4.87
N VAL A 20 26.65 2.07 -4.63
CA VAL A 20 26.16 3.41 -4.36
C VAL A 20 26.62 4.34 -5.47
N GLN A 21 25.68 4.96 -6.18
CA GLN A 21 25.99 5.98 -7.16
C GLN A 21 26.10 7.35 -6.46
N PRO A 22 27.24 8.06 -6.57
CA PRO A 22 27.35 9.42 -6.05
C PRO A 22 26.39 10.35 -6.80
N VAL A 23 25.80 11.30 -6.07
CA VAL A 23 24.96 12.36 -6.64
C VAL A 23 25.59 13.73 -6.40
N PRO A 24 25.41 14.71 -7.32
CA PRO A 24 25.89 16.07 -7.10
C PRO A 24 25.39 16.65 -5.77
N GLY A 25 26.27 17.31 -5.03
CA GLY A 25 25.94 17.84 -3.69
C GLY A 25 25.90 16.80 -2.56
N GLY A 26 26.13 15.50 -2.85
CA GLY A 26 26.10 14.42 -1.86
C GLY A 26 27.38 14.24 -1.04
N GLY A 27 28.34 15.16 -1.11
CA GLY A 27 29.61 15.08 -0.36
C GLY A 27 30.63 14.06 -0.88
N ILE A 28 30.31 13.37 -1.98
CA ILE A 28 31.19 12.42 -2.66
C ILE A 28 31.43 12.90 -4.10
N PRO A 29 32.69 12.86 -4.61
CA PRO A 29 32.99 13.25 -5.98
C PRO A 29 32.15 12.47 -7.00
N SER A 30 31.42 13.19 -7.86
CA SER A 30 30.59 12.60 -8.91
C SER A 30 31.40 12.06 -10.10
N SER A 31 32.73 12.19 -10.08
CA SER A 31 33.63 11.55 -11.05
C SER A 31 33.70 10.04 -10.90
N LEU A 32 33.28 9.49 -9.76
CA LEU A 32 33.24 8.05 -9.52
C LEU A 32 31.91 7.48 -10.04
N PRO A 33 31.93 6.41 -10.85
CA PRO A 33 30.72 5.84 -11.43
C PRO A 33 29.83 5.16 -10.37
N ALA A 34 30.45 4.44 -9.43
CA ALA A 34 29.79 3.81 -8.30
C ALA A 34 30.81 3.52 -7.19
N LEU A 35 30.31 3.35 -5.97
CA LEU A 35 31.06 2.99 -4.78
C LEU A 35 30.53 1.67 -4.22
N LEU A 36 31.42 0.76 -3.85
CA LEU A 36 31.04 -0.44 -3.14
C LEU A 36 30.98 -0.16 -1.63
N LEU A 37 29.78 -0.13 -1.07
CA LEU A 37 29.56 -0.08 0.37
C LEU A 37 29.64 -1.50 0.93
N LYS A 38 30.40 -1.68 2.01
CA LYS A 38 30.58 -2.97 2.69
C LYS A 38 30.32 -2.79 4.18
N VAL A 39 29.35 -3.53 4.71
CA VAL A 39 29.00 -3.56 6.13
C VAL A 39 29.27 -4.96 6.67
N THR A 40 30.03 -5.07 7.75
CA THR A 40 30.43 -6.36 8.33
C THR A 40 29.76 -6.59 9.67
N PHE A 41 29.13 -7.75 9.81
CA PHE A 41 28.34 -8.18 10.96
C PHE A 41 29.08 -9.31 11.67
N LYS A 42 29.70 -9.00 12.81
CA LYS A 42 30.49 -9.98 13.59
C LYS A 42 29.63 -10.98 14.35
N GLU A 43 28.40 -10.61 14.70
CA GLU A 43 27.52 -11.37 15.60
C GLU A 43 26.23 -11.85 14.89
N GLY A 44 26.21 -11.86 13.56
CA GLY A 44 25.00 -12.13 12.78
C GLY A 44 24.14 -10.88 12.54
N GLY A 45 22.91 -11.06 12.08
CA GLY A 45 21.97 -9.97 11.79
C GLY A 45 22.08 -9.33 10.39
N ALA A 46 23.02 -9.79 9.54
CA ALA A 46 23.17 -9.27 8.19
C ALA A 46 21.93 -9.51 7.29
N PHE A 47 21.28 -10.67 7.44
CA PHE A 47 20.07 -11.02 6.69
C PHE A 47 18.86 -10.21 7.15
N ASP A 48 18.70 -9.99 8.46
CA ASP A 48 17.63 -9.14 9.00
C ASP A 48 17.81 -7.70 8.54
N TYR A 49 19.04 -7.19 8.60
CA TYR A 49 19.40 -5.88 8.07
C TYR A 49 19.06 -5.77 6.58
N HIS A 50 19.43 -6.77 5.78
CA HIS A 50 19.11 -6.81 4.35
C HIS A 50 17.59 -6.71 4.11
N ASN A 51 16.80 -7.54 4.80
CA ASN A 51 15.35 -7.55 4.65
C ASN A 51 14.73 -6.20 5.04
N LYS A 52 15.17 -5.62 6.17
CA LYS A 52 14.69 -4.31 6.62
C LYS A 52 15.10 -3.18 5.68
N PHE A 53 16.33 -3.24 5.14
CA PHE A 53 16.78 -2.28 4.14
C PHE A 53 15.94 -2.36 2.86
N GLU A 54 15.65 -3.57 2.37
CA GLU A 54 14.79 -3.77 1.19
C GLU A 54 13.38 -3.26 1.44
N GLU A 55 12.80 -3.53 2.61
CA GLU A 55 11.48 -3.00 3.02
C GLU A 55 11.46 -1.47 3.02
N ILE A 56 12.48 -0.82 3.60
CA ILE A 56 12.59 0.64 3.66
C ILE A 56 12.77 1.22 2.25
N LYS A 57 13.62 0.60 1.43
CA LYS A 57 13.89 1.02 0.05
C LYS A 57 12.61 1.00 -0.79
N GLU A 58 11.81 -0.06 -0.65
CA GLU A 58 10.54 -0.16 -1.36
C GLU A 58 9.53 0.87 -0.86
N ARG A 59 9.36 1.01 0.46
CA ARG A 59 8.45 2.03 1.02
C ARG A 59 8.81 3.45 0.61
N LEU A 60 10.11 3.76 0.54
CA LEU A 60 10.57 5.06 0.07
C LEU A 60 10.25 5.27 -1.42
N ARG A 61 10.43 4.24 -2.25
CA ARG A 61 10.07 4.29 -3.67
C ARG A 61 8.58 4.56 -3.83
N VAL A 62 7.73 3.82 -3.13
CA VAL A 62 6.27 4.02 -3.13
C VAL A 62 5.90 5.42 -2.65
N ALA A 63 6.51 5.91 -1.57
CA ALA A 63 6.24 7.26 -1.05
C ALA A 63 6.64 8.37 -2.03
N LEU A 64 7.77 8.20 -2.74
CA LEU A 64 8.20 9.12 -3.79
C LEU A 64 7.25 9.09 -4.98
N GLU A 65 6.80 7.91 -5.40
CA GLU A 65 5.82 7.76 -6.48
C GLU A 65 4.48 8.39 -6.09
N ASN A 66 3.96 8.14 -4.89
CA ASN A 66 2.76 8.78 -4.37
C ASN A 66 2.89 10.31 -4.32
N THR A 67 4.05 10.83 -3.90
CA THR A 67 4.30 12.28 -3.89
C THR A 67 4.30 12.87 -5.30
N ARG A 68 4.87 12.16 -6.28
CA ARG A 68 4.89 12.60 -7.69
C ARG A 68 3.52 12.51 -8.33
N GLN A 69 2.74 11.46 -8.03
CA GLN A 69 1.36 11.31 -8.49
C GLN A 69 0.43 12.35 -7.85
N ASN A 70 0.60 12.64 -6.56
CA ASN A 70 -0.14 13.69 -5.87
C ASN A 70 0.25 15.11 -6.33
N ARG A 71 1.46 15.31 -6.85
CA ARG A 71 1.85 16.53 -7.59
C ARG A 71 1.28 16.60 -9.01
N GLY A 72 0.76 15.50 -9.56
CA GLY A 72 0.04 15.46 -10.83
C GLY A 72 -1.38 16.02 -10.75
N VAL A 73 -1.95 16.10 -9.55
CA VAL A 73 -3.17 16.87 -9.23
C VAL A 73 -2.75 18.27 -8.71
N GLY A 74 -1.64 18.80 -9.21
CA GLY A 74 -0.93 19.95 -8.68
C GLY A 74 -1.01 21.21 -9.54
N ASN A 75 -2.11 21.40 -10.27
CA ASN A 75 -2.56 22.74 -10.69
C ASN A 75 -4.07 22.89 -10.46
N VAL A 76 -4.53 22.46 -9.29
CA VAL A 76 -5.85 22.86 -8.80
C VAL A 76 -5.61 24.05 -7.89
N ASP A 77 -6.04 25.22 -8.35
CA ASP A 77 -6.08 26.45 -7.58
C ASP A 77 -6.84 26.20 -6.27
N MET A 78 -6.12 26.14 -5.15
CA MET A 78 -6.68 25.90 -3.81
C MET A 78 -7.70 26.95 -3.37
N SER A 79 -7.86 28.06 -4.10
CA SER A 79 -8.93 29.04 -3.88
C SER A 79 -10.29 28.62 -4.49
N THR A 80 -10.30 27.62 -5.36
CA THR A 80 -11.52 27.09 -6.02
C THR A 80 -12.01 25.77 -5.44
N VAL A 81 -11.23 25.16 -4.54
CA VAL A 81 -11.62 23.95 -3.83
C VAL A 81 -12.41 24.36 -2.60
N HIS A 82 -13.74 24.20 -2.63
CA HIS A 82 -14.56 24.29 -1.43
C HIS A 82 -14.16 23.17 -0.47
N LEU A 83 -13.36 23.53 0.54
CA LEU A 83 -12.97 22.68 1.68
C LEU A 83 -14.14 22.40 2.64
N ASP A 84 -15.36 22.73 2.23
CA ASP A 84 -16.55 22.42 3.01
C ASP A 84 -16.74 20.91 3.05
N GLN A 85 -17.08 20.43 4.24
CA GLN A 85 -17.37 19.03 4.48
C GLN A 85 -18.49 18.60 3.52
N LEU A 86 -18.17 17.65 2.62
CA LEU A 86 -19.17 17.06 1.74
C LEU A 86 -20.34 16.56 2.60
N PRO A 87 -21.59 16.77 2.16
CA PRO A 87 -22.75 16.26 2.89
C PRO A 87 -22.54 14.78 3.17
N ALA A 88 -22.68 14.38 4.44
CA ALA A 88 -22.62 12.97 4.78
C ALA A 88 -23.67 12.24 3.93
N TYR A 89 -23.24 11.20 3.21
CA TYR A 89 -24.13 10.38 2.40
C TYR A 89 -25.21 9.80 3.31
N SER A 90 -26.42 10.33 3.21
CA SER A 90 -27.58 9.72 3.85
C SER A 90 -27.95 8.51 3.00
N GLY A 91 -27.69 7.31 3.54
CA GLY A 91 -28.16 6.07 2.94
C GLY A 91 -29.68 6.06 2.78
N PRO A 92 -30.23 5.18 1.93
CA PRO A 92 -31.65 5.16 1.61
C PRO A 92 -32.48 5.15 2.90
N VAL A 93 -33.29 6.20 3.07
CA VAL A 93 -34.28 6.30 4.15
C VAL A 93 -35.29 5.17 3.93
N HIS A 94 -35.13 4.07 4.66
CA HIS A 94 -36.25 3.14 4.84
C HIS A 94 -37.30 3.89 5.66
N GLU A 95 -38.40 4.25 5.02
CA GLU A 95 -39.62 4.74 5.66
C GLU A 95 -40.04 3.74 6.74
N SER A 96 -39.73 4.07 7.98
CA SER A 96 -40.37 3.48 9.15
C SER A 96 -40.98 4.64 9.91
N THR A 97 -42.27 4.78 9.65
CA THR A 97 -43.29 5.54 10.37
C THR A 97 -43.00 5.68 11.87
N GLY A 98 -43.07 6.92 12.37
CA GLY A 98 -43.60 7.16 13.72
C GLY A 98 -42.73 7.99 14.68
N ALA A 99 -43.14 9.25 14.82
CA ALA A 99 -43.37 9.95 16.10
C ALA A 99 -42.19 10.34 17.03
N ASN A 100 -42.00 11.66 17.11
CA ASN A 100 -41.96 12.50 18.31
C ASN A 100 -40.82 12.38 19.35
N HIS A 101 -40.20 13.56 19.53
CA HIS A 101 -39.86 14.23 20.80
C HIS A 101 -38.86 13.61 21.80
N ASP A 102 -37.80 14.40 22.00
CA ASP A 102 -37.35 14.96 23.28
C ASP A 102 -36.54 14.12 24.27
N ASN A 103 -35.44 14.77 24.70
CA ASN A 103 -34.78 14.72 26.00
C ASN A 103 -34.11 13.44 26.56
N GLN A 104 -32.93 13.71 27.14
CA GLN A 104 -32.29 13.05 28.29
C GLN A 104 -31.54 11.70 28.08
N HIS A 105 -30.21 11.76 28.25
CA HIS A 105 -29.45 10.72 28.99
C HIS A 105 -29.97 10.66 30.46
N PRO A 106 -29.80 9.59 31.28
CA PRO A 106 -28.84 8.46 31.18
C PRO A 106 -29.39 7.06 31.62
N SER A 107 -28.51 6.05 31.60
CA SER A 107 -28.41 4.91 32.57
C SER A 107 -28.64 3.47 32.09
N LEU A 108 -27.58 2.67 32.27
CA LEU A 108 -27.52 1.30 32.84
C LEU A 108 -28.46 0.21 32.29
N ASN A 109 -27.89 -0.77 31.58
CA ASN A 109 -27.77 -2.13 32.13
C ASN A 109 -26.98 -3.10 31.23
N SER A 110 -26.16 -3.90 31.90
CA SER A 110 -25.45 -5.08 31.40
C SER A 110 -26.42 -6.19 30.97
N GLN A 111 -26.17 -6.82 29.81
CA GLN A 111 -26.17 -8.29 29.64
C GLN A 111 -25.92 -8.68 28.17
N ASP A 112 -24.74 -9.24 27.95
CA ASP A 112 -24.51 -10.52 27.25
C ASP A 112 -25.46 -10.89 26.09
N SER A 113 -25.01 -10.67 24.86
CA SER A 113 -25.25 -11.63 23.77
C SER A 113 -24.48 -11.29 22.49
N ARG A 114 -23.61 -12.24 22.11
CA ARG A 114 -23.42 -12.71 20.73
C ARG A 114 -22.80 -11.73 19.74
N ALA A 115 -21.53 -12.01 19.44
CA ALA A 115 -20.80 -11.61 18.25
C ALA A 115 -21.72 -11.38 17.04
N THR A 116 -21.83 -10.12 16.62
CA THR A 116 -22.16 -9.80 15.24
C THR A 116 -20.95 -9.08 14.71
N SER A 117 -19.99 -9.87 14.24
CA SER A 117 -19.01 -9.42 13.27
C SER A 117 -19.77 -8.74 12.14
N GLU A 118 -19.80 -7.40 12.15
CA GLU A 118 -20.07 -6.62 10.96
C GLU A 118 -18.92 -6.92 10.02
N SER A 119 -19.12 -7.98 9.24
CA SER A 119 -18.20 -8.45 8.23
C SER A 119 -17.81 -7.26 7.35
N CYS A 120 -16.53 -6.87 7.37
CA CYS A 120 -15.89 -6.40 6.14
C CYS A 120 -16.42 -7.29 5.01
N PRO A 121 -16.87 -6.74 3.88
CA PRO A 121 -17.32 -7.57 2.77
C PRO A 121 -16.13 -8.45 2.35
N MET A 122 -16.11 -9.69 2.85
CA MET A 122 -15.11 -10.73 2.55
C MET A 122 -15.39 -11.36 1.18
N GLY A 123 -16.29 -10.75 0.40
CA GLY A 123 -16.57 -11.12 -0.98
C GLY A 123 -15.80 -10.22 -1.96
N PRO A 124 -15.52 -10.72 -3.17
CA PRO A 124 -15.03 -9.86 -4.24
C PRO A 124 -16.04 -8.72 -4.50
N PRO A 125 -15.61 -7.60 -5.11
CA PRO A 125 -16.50 -6.50 -5.45
C PRO A 125 -17.74 -7.02 -6.19
N PRO A 126 -18.95 -6.47 -5.91
CA PRO A 126 -20.16 -6.87 -6.62
C PRO A 126 -19.95 -6.72 -8.14
N GLY A 127 -20.21 -7.77 -8.90
CA GLY A 127 -19.97 -7.83 -10.35
C GLY A 127 -18.61 -8.38 -10.81
N TYR A 128 -17.66 -8.63 -9.91
CA TYR A 128 -16.35 -9.17 -10.26
C TYR A 128 -16.43 -10.56 -10.91
N GLU A 129 -17.35 -11.40 -10.44
CA GLU A 129 -17.54 -12.75 -10.96
C GLU A 129 -18.08 -12.75 -12.40
N GLU A 130 -18.97 -11.81 -12.75
CA GLU A 130 -19.50 -11.66 -14.12
C GLU A 130 -18.39 -11.25 -15.09
N VAL A 131 -17.55 -10.27 -14.71
CA VAL A 131 -16.40 -9.84 -15.52
C VAL A 131 -15.39 -10.98 -15.69
N GLN A 132 -15.17 -11.77 -14.64
CA GLN A 132 -14.29 -12.94 -14.70
C GLN A 132 -14.82 -14.02 -15.65
N GLN A 133 -16.12 -14.29 -15.62
CA GLN A 133 -16.77 -15.23 -16.53
C GLN A 133 -16.67 -14.76 -17.98
N GLN A 134 -16.91 -13.47 -18.23
CA GLN A 134 -16.81 -12.91 -19.58
C GLN A 134 -15.39 -13.02 -20.13
N SER A 135 -14.37 -12.71 -19.33
CA SER A 135 -12.97 -12.82 -19.75
C SER A 135 -12.57 -14.25 -20.13
N VAL A 136 -13.06 -15.27 -19.41
CA VAL A 136 -12.80 -16.68 -19.72
C VAL A 136 -13.53 -17.12 -20.99
N ALA A 137 -14.77 -16.66 -21.18
CA ALA A 137 -15.56 -16.93 -22.38
C ALA A 137 -14.91 -16.33 -23.63
N ASP A 138 -14.48 -15.08 -23.56
CA ASP A 138 -13.81 -14.36 -24.66
C ASP A 138 -12.50 -15.06 -25.05
N GLU A 139 -11.69 -15.50 -24.07
CA GLU A 139 -10.45 -16.25 -24.34
C GLU A 139 -10.72 -17.59 -25.05
N LEU A 140 -11.77 -18.32 -24.64
CA LEU A 140 -12.13 -19.59 -25.25
C LEU A 140 -12.62 -19.41 -26.70
N GLU A 141 -13.43 -18.39 -26.95
CA GLU A 141 -13.92 -18.05 -28.29
C GLU A 141 -12.75 -17.67 -29.22
N GLU A 142 -11.80 -16.84 -28.74
CA GLU A 142 -10.60 -16.51 -29.52
C GLU A 142 -9.77 -17.77 -29.85
N ARG A 143 -9.63 -18.70 -28.90
CA ARG A 143 -8.91 -19.96 -29.12
C ARG A 143 -9.59 -20.84 -30.15
N LEU A 144 -10.92 -20.94 -30.14
CA LEU A 144 -11.69 -21.68 -31.16
C LEU A 144 -11.55 -21.03 -32.54
N ARG A 145 -11.62 -19.70 -32.62
CA ARG A 145 -11.43 -18.97 -33.88
C ARG A 145 -10.02 -19.15 -34.43
N ARG A 146 -9.00 -19.25 -33.58
CA ARG A 146 -7.61 -19.49 -33.99
C ARG A 146 -7.34 -20.95 -34.40
N ALA A 147 -8.15 -21.88 -33.94
CA ALA A 147 -8.01 -23.32 -34.22
C ALA A 147 -8.83 -23.79 -35.44
N SER A 148 -9.66 -22.92 -36.01
CA SER A 148 -10.40 -23.15 -37.27
C SER A 148 -9.73 -22.45 -38.45
#